data_AF-W5NK09-F1
#
_entry.id   AF-W5NK09-F1
#
_cell.length_a   1.000
_cell.length_b   1.000
_cell.length_c   1.000
_cell.angle_alpha   90.00
_cell.angle_beta   90.00
_cell.angle_gamma   90.00
#
_symmetry.space_group_name_H-M   'P 1'
#
loop_
_entity.id
_entity.type
_entity.pdbx_description
1 polymer ?
#
loop_
_entity_poly.entity_id
_entity_poly.type
_entity_poly.pdbx_seq_one_letter_code
_entity_poly.pdbx_strand_id
1 'polypeptide(L)'
;CAKMANAYARVIHYATSVLCSNKGSMDYLQLHRKVFQLCRISEEDFWYIVRKCSRFAVVKNTSERTWEDGLSPPDCTIIAKTSLRLCKHYTKHECYDCQELHLCKYFVYGNCRYGKGRKECKYSHNLRSDHNYPILRECTLHELNEEDLFLLLLQNDPSLLPEVCVHYNKGTGLFGACTFRSTCTKLHICQHFVQDNCMFGHKCKKSHMIDPQGRRMLEERGLSGDIIHDLPFVYRNMYKLNARSNSASNSREGISDSIARPSAQEDEKQEICLHYIRRNCTFQDQCYRVHFHLPYKWEVFDGTSWRELRHMEEIERAYCDPRNTQSNGSRPVDFLTMTRESYRVRRLSTASSITKPPHYILTTEWVWYYKGDHENWIEYGKPDDKQRVASITSKELELTYLTDSSAEITVVKGHRKYVLSFRDMYQRNPKHNTKRRVRRRPRFVSVQDVANKISR
;
A
#
# COMPACT_ATOMS: atom_id res chain seq x y z
N CYS A 1 7.49 -3.70 21.80
CA CYS A 1 6.41 -2.97 22.49
C CYS A 1 6.04 -3.56 23.85
N ALA A 2 5.80 -4.87 24.00
CA ALA A 2 5.28 -5.45 25.26
C ALA A 2 6.09 -5.13 26.54
N LYS A 3 7.44 -5.12 26.48
CA LYS A 3 8.29 -4.76 27.63
C LYS A 3 8.33 -3.25 27.98
N MET A 4 8.11 -2.36 27.00
CA MET A 4 8.06 -0.90 27.20
C MET A 4 6.70 -0.41 27.71
N ALA A 5 5.63 -1.15 27.37
CA ALA A 5 4.26 -0.75 27.67
C ALA A 5 3.95 -0.71 29.17
N ASN A 6 4.72 -1.37 30.05
CA ASN A 6 4.42 -1.44 31.48
C ASN A 6 4.99 -0.25 32.28
N ALA A 7 6.22 0.22 31.97
CA ALA A 7 6.85 1.32 32.70
C ALA A 7 6.30 2.71 32.34
N TYR A 8 5.87 2.90 31.08
CA TYR A 8 5.38 4.19 30.57
C TYR A 8 3.92 4.15 30.08
N ALA A 9 3.14 3.15 30.52
CA ALA A 9 1.76 2.92 30.08
C ALA A 9 0.91 4.20 30.15
N ARG A 10 0.93 4.83 31.33
CA ARG A 10 0.16 6.03 31.65
C ARG A 10 0.53 7.22 30.78
N VAL A 11 1.83 7.39 30.50
CA VAL A 11 2.34 8.47 29.64
C VAL A 11 1.88 8.28 28.21
N ILE A 12 1.99 7.05 27.69
CA ILE A 12 1.60 6.72 26.33
C ILE A 12 0.08 6.87 26.15
N HIS A 13 -0.72 6.39 27.11
CA HIS A 13 -2.17 6.55 27.09
C HIS A 13 -2.55 8.03 27.07
N TYR A 14 -2.03 8.82 28.03
CA TYR A 14 -2.37 10.23 28.14
C TYR A 14 -1.92 11.04 26.92
N ALA A 15 -0.71 10.79 26.41
CA ALA A 15 -0.23 11.43 25.18
C ALA A 15 -1.10 11.06 23.96
N THR A 16 -1.58 9.82 23.88
CA THR A 16 -2.50 9.40 22.80
C THR A 16 -3.84 10.12 22.90
N SER A 17 -4.41 10.24 24.11
CA SER A 17 -5.66 10.98 24.33
C SER A 17 -5.49 12.47 24.00
N VAL A 18 -4.42 13.12 24.49
CA VAL A 18 -4.13 14.53 24.17
C VAL A 18 -4.03 14.74 22.67
N LEU A 19 -3.36 13.85 21.92
CA LEU A 19 -3.29 13.94 20.47
C LEU A 19 -4.68 13.83 19.85
N CYS A 20 -5.47 12.83 20.23
CA CYS A 20 -6.79 12.60 19.64
C CYS A 20 -7.75 13.76 19.95
N SER A 21 -7.81 14.24 21.19
CA SER A 21 -8.61 15.42 21.54
C SER A 21 -8.13 16.72 20.88
N ASN A 22 -6.96 16.72 20.23
CA ASN A 22 -6.42 17.83 19.45
C ASN A 22 -6.28 17.43 17.96
N LYS A 23 -7.32 16.81 17.40
CA LYS A 23 -7.43 16.48 15.96
C LYS A 23 -6.38 15.47 15.47
N GLY A 24 -5.84 14.67 16.38
CA GLY A 24 -4.99 13.51 16.12
C GLY A 24 -3.50 13.80 15.92
N SER A 25 -3.07 15.07 16.01
CA SER A 25 -1.68 15.48 15.84
C SER A 25 -1.35 16.76 16.61
N MET A 26 -0.11 16.92 17.08
CA MET A 26 0.35 18.12 17.78
C MET A 26 1.86 18.30 17.64
N ASP A 27 2.37 19.52 17.69
CA ASP A 27 3.81 19.77 17.76
C ASP A 27 4.42 19.18 19.03
N TYR A 28 5.63 18.64 18.91
CA TYR A 28 6.31 17.90 19.96
C TYR A 28 6.38 18.68 21.28
N LEU A 29 6.82 19.94 21.25
CA LEU A 29 6.98 20.75 22.46
C LEU A 29 5.64 21.05 23.14
N GLN A 30 4.57 21.24 22.36
CA GLN A 30 3.23 21.44 22.91
C GLN A 30 2.71 20.16 23.57
N LEU A 31 2.93 19.00 22.92
CA LEU A 31 2.55 17.70 23.46
C LEU A 31 3.32 17.39 24.75
N HIS A 32 4.64 17.59 24.75
CA HIS A 32 5.48 17.39 25.93
C HIS A 32 5.02 18.26 27.10
N ARG A 33 4.75 19.55 26.87
CA ARG A 33 4.22 20.45 27.92
C ARG A 33 2.92 19.94 28.53
N LYS A 34 1.96 19.49 27.72
CA LYS A 34 0.69 18.92 28.21
C LYS A 34 0.92 17.63 29.00
N VAL A 35 1.76 16.72 28.49
CA VAL A 35 2.07 15.45 29.15
C VAL A 35 2.84 15.65 30.46
N PHE A 36 3.77 16.61 30.49
CA PHE A 36 4.58 16.95 31.66
C PHE A 36 3.70 17.41 32.83
N GLN A 37 2.67 18.22 32.58
CA GLN A 37 1.75 18.71 33.61
C GLN A 37 1.10 17.58 34.42
N LEU A 38 0.84 16.43 33.80
CA LEU A 38 0.19 15.29 34.47
C LEU A 38 1.19 14.21 34.92
N CYS A 39 2.17 13.89 34.07
CA CYS A 39 3.03 12.72 34.27
C CYS A 39 4.45 13.04 34.78
N ARG A 40 4.84 14.33 34.83
CA ARG A 40 6.18 14.81 35.26
C ARG A 40 7.34 14.06 34.61
N ILE A 41 7.23 13.75 33.32
CA ILE A 41 8.24 13.00 32.55
C ILE A 41 9.32 13.92 31.99
N SER A 42 10.59 13.49 32.04
CA SER A 42 11.69 14.24 31.42
C SER A 42 11.51 14.36 29.90
N GLU A 43 12.11 15.38 29.29
CA GLU A 43 12.06 15.56 27.84
C GLU A 43 12.76 14.41 27.10
N GLU A 44 13.87 13.91 27.63
CA GLU A 44 14.64 12.79 27.07
C GLU A 44 13.83 11.48 27.06
N ASP A 45 13.19 11.14 28.18
CA ASP A 45 12.35 9.95 28.29
C ASP A 45 11.13 10.06 27.38
N PHE A 46 10.50 11.25 27.32
CA PHE A 46 9.35 11.46 26.45
C PHE A 46 9.72 11.34 24.98
N TRP A 47 10.86 11.90 24.58
CA TRP A 47 11.40 11.74 23.23
C TRP A 47 11.67 10.28 22.88
N TYR A 48 12.26 9.52 23.81
CA TYR A 48 12.47 8.08 23.65
C TYR A 48 11.14 7.34 23.41
N ILE A 49 10.10 7.63 24.20
CA ILE A 49 8.77 7.04 24.03
C ILE A 49 8.19 7.34 22.66
N VAL A 50 8.19 8.62 22.27
CA VAL A 50 7.60 9.10 21.00
C VAL A 50 8.31 8.49 19.78
N ARG A 51 9.62 8.21 19.86
CA ARG A 51 10.38 7.57 18.78
C ARG A 51 10.21 6.05 18.70
N LYS A 52 10.03 5.37 19.83
CA LYS A 52 10.05 3.89 19.91
C LYS A 52 8.66 3.26 19.97
N CYS A 53 7.64 4.00 20.40
CA CYS A 53 6.28 3.49 20.52
C CYS A 53 5.58 3.48 19.15
N SER A 54 4.99 2.35 18.76
CA SER A 54 4.26 2.19 17.49
C SER A 54 3.00 3.07 17.37
N ARG A 55 2.55 3.68 18.48
CA ARG A 55 1.42 4.60 18.54
C ARG A 55 1.73 6.01 18.10
N PHE A 56 2.99 6.37 17.96
CA PHE A 56 3.36 7.74 17.62
C PHE A 56 4.14 7.77 16.33
N ALA A 57 3.84 8.79 15.55
CA ALA A 57 4.54 9.09 14.32
C ALA A 57 5.09 10.53 14.38
N VAL A 58 6.40 10.66 14.59
CA VAL A 58 7.20 11.88 14.39
C VAL A 58 7.34 12.32 12.92
N VAL A 59 6.84 13.49 12.55
CA VAL A 59 6.95 14.10 11.21
C VAL A 59 7.70 15.43 11.34
N LYS A 60 8.78 15.65 10.56
CA LYS A 60 9.52 16.92 10.57
C LYS A 60 8.75 18.02 9.84
N ASN A 61 8.76 19.24 10.38
CA ASN A 61 8.04 20.40 9.80
C ASN A 61 8.87 21.17 8.75
N THR A 62 10.20 21.09 8.81
CA THR A 62 11.15 21.81 7.92
C THR A 62 12.06 20.87 7.14
N SER A 63 12.31 21.22 5.87
CA SER A 63 13.14 20.48 4.90
C SER A 63 14.66 20.80 4.98
N GLU A 64 15.11 21.51 6.01
CA GLU A 64 16.53 21.84 6.17
C GLU A 64 17.32 20.63 6.69
N ARG A 65 18.26 20.19 5.86
CA ARG A 65 19.19 19.09 6.11
C ARG A 65 20.39 19.60 6.91
N THR A 66 20.25 19.76 8.21
CA THR A 66 21.42 19.88 9.10
C THR A 66 21.10 19.17 10.41
N TRP A 67 21.64 17.96 10.55
CA TRP A 67 21.95 17.37 11.86
C TRP A 67 23.42 16.97 11.77
N GLU A 68 24.30 17.92 12.06
CA GLU A 68 25.50 17.60 12.84
C GLU A 68 25.06 17.40 14.30
N ASP A 69 25.79 16.55 15.01
CA ASP A 69 25.55 16.14 16.38
C ASP A 69 25.12 17.27 17.34
N GLY A 70 24.11 16.99 18.17
CA GLY A 70 23.89 17.71 19.43
C GLY A 70 22.61 18.55 19.57
N LEU A 71 21.68 18.04 20.38
CA LEU A 71 20.81 18.76 21.32
C LEU A 71 20.14 20.08 20.85
N SER A 72 19.02 19.97 20.12
CA SER A 72 17.87 20.89 20.31
C SER A 72 16.55 20.24 19.81
N PRO A 73 15.38 20.49 20.43
CA PRO A 73 14.15 19.73 20.20
C PRO A 73 13.62 19.98 18.77
N PRO A 74 13.42 18.94 17.93
CA PRO A 74 13.11 19.18 16.52
C PRO A 74 11.71 19.75 16.35
N ASP A 75 11.57 20.78 15.51
CA ASP A 75 10.31 21.21 14.89
C ASP A 75 9.64 20.04 14.18
N CYS A 76 8.87 19.27 14.94
CA CYS A 76 8.22 18.06 14.46
C CYS A 76 6.82 17.92 15.04
N THR A 77 5.89 17.53 14.17
CA THR A 77 4.54 17.13 14.54
C THR A 77 4.53 15.66 14.93
N ILE A 78 3.92 15.36 16.08
CA ILE A 78 3.64 14.00 16.53
C ILE A 78 2.20 13.66 16.14
N ILE A 79 2.02 12.55 15.45
CA ILE A 79 0.70 12.06 14.99
C ILE A 79 0.38 10.73 15.69
N ALA A 80 -0.85 10.58 16.17
CA ALA A 80 -1.31 9.33 16.77
C ALA A 80 -1.57 8.25 15.68
N LYS A 81 -1.11 7.04 15.92
CA LYS A 81 -1.12 5.94 14.94
C LYS A 81 -1.67 4.66 15.56
N THR A 82 -2.38 3.87 14.75
CA THR A 82 -2.76 2.49 15.10
C THR A 82 -2.75 1.58 13.88
N SER A 83 -2.51 0.30 14.09
CA SER A 83 -2.68 -0.76 13.08
C SER A 83 -4.12 -1.26 12.98
N LEU A 84 -5.00 -0.90 13.92
CA LEU A 84 -6.40 -1.36 13.92
C LEU A 84 -7.19 -0.78 12.75
N ARG A 85 -8.02 -1.63 12.14
CA ARG A 85 -8.93 -1.30 11.03
C ARG A 85 -10.31 -1.90 11.31
N LEU A 86 -11.34 -1.41 10.63
CA LEU A 86 -12.65 -2.06 10.68
C LEU A 86 -12.70 -3.27 9.75
N CYS A 87 -13.32 -4.36 10.22
CA CYS A 87 -13.53 -5.55 9.42
C CYS A 87 -14.51 -5.27 8.27
N LYS A 88 -14.05 -5.44 7.03
CA LYS A 88 -14.87 -5.22 5.82
C LYS A 88 -15.89 -6.35 5.58
N HIS A 89 -15.61 -7.53 6.10
CA HIS A 89 -16.43 -8.74 5.91
C HIS A 89 -17.31 -9.05 7.12
N TYR A 90 -17.22 -8.26 8.18
CA TYR A 90 -17.99 -8.50 9.40
C TYR A 90 -19.49 -8.35 9.13
N THR A 91 -20.18 -9.46 9.29
CA THR A 91 -21.60 -9.47 9.62
C THR A 91 -21.73 -10.09 11.02
N LYS A 92 -22.77 -9.73 11.78
CA LYS A 92 -23.00 -10.23 13.16
C LYS A 92 -22.94 -11.78 13.30
N HIS A 93 -23.05 -12.53 12.20
CA HIS A 93 -23.14 -13.98 12.18
C HIS A 93 -22.05 -14.69 11.36
N GLU A 94 -21.23 -13.96 10.60
CA GLU A 94 -20.22 -14.55 9.71
C GLU A 94 -18.89 -13.78 9.84
N CYS A 95 -18.10 -14.12 10.85
CA CYS A 95 -16.71 -13.72 10.94
C CYS A 95 -15.97 -14.59 11.96
N TYR A 96 -15.00 -15.38 11.51
CA TYR A 96 -14.22 -16.30 12.34
C TYR A 96 -12.73 -15.90 12.27
N ASP A 97 -12.02 -15.99 13.40
CA ASP A 97 -10.59 -15.68 13.53
C ASP A 97 -10.16 -14.33 12.93
N CYS A 98 -10.96 -13.27 13.14
CA CYS A 98 -10.69 -11.93 12.63
C CYS A 98 -9.83 -11.11 13.61
N GLN A 99 -8.84 -10.37 13.07
CA GLN A 99 -8.01 -9.44 13.83
C GLN A 99 -8.40 -7.96 13.63
N GLU A 100 -9.51 -7.70 12.92
CA GLU A 100 -10.05 -6.37 12.69
C GLU A 100 -11.25 -6.09 13.62
N LEU A 101 -11.55 -4.81 13.85
CA LEU A 101 -12.62 -4.40 14.74
C LEU A 101 -14.00 -4.63 14.09
N HIS A 102 -14.89 -5.26 14.84
CA HIS A 102 -16.28 -5.47 14.49
C HIS A 102 -17.11 -4.31 15.03
N LEU A 103 -17.23 -3.24 14.23
CA LEU A 103 -17.99 -2.05 14.62
C LEU A 103 -18.83 -1.53 13.45
N CYS A 104 -19.93 -0.89 13.79
CA CYS A 104 -20.73 -0.13 12.83
C CYS A 104 -19.94 1.10 12.38
N LYS A 105 -19.74 1.24 11.06
CA LYS A 105 -19.14 2.44 10.47
C LYS A 105 -19.86 3.73 10.87
N TYR A 106 -21.19 3.73 10.91
CA TYR A 106 -21.97 4.91 11.29
C TYR A 106 -21.93 5.19 12.80
N PHE A 107 -21.58 4.19 13.62
CA PHE A 107 -21.33 4.41 15.05
C PHE A 107 -19.99 5.14 15.24
N VAL A 108 -18.94 4.74 14.51
CA VAL A 108 -17.67 5.47 14.47
C VAL A 108 -17.86 6.91 13.97
N TYR A 109 -18.81 7.12 13.06
CA TYR A 109 -19.19 8.45 12.58
C TYR A 109 -20.04 9.28 13.57
N GLY A 110 -20.43 8.73 14.71
CA GLY A 110 -21.26 9.40 15.73
C GLY A 110 -22.74 9.58 15.36
N ASN A 111 -23.18 9.13 14.17
CA ASN A 111 -24.50 9.44 13.63
C ASN A 111 -25.25 8.20 13.09
N CYS A 112 -25.11 7.06 13.77
CA CYS A 112 -25.85 5.85 13.42
C CYS A 112 -27.35 6.00 13.69
N ARG A 113 -28.18 5.91 12.64
CA ARG A 113 -29.65 6.02 12.72
C ARG A 113 -30.30 4.95 13.62
N TYR A 114 -29.60 3.84 13.87
CA TYR A 114 -30.04 2.71 14.70
C TYR A 114 -29.44 2.72 16.11
N GLY A 115 -28.60 3.71 16.46
CA GLY A 115 -27.95 3.77 17.78
C GLY A 115 -28.87 4.24 18.91
N LYS A 116 -30.00 4.88 18.59
CA LYS A 116 -30.94 5.48 19.56
C LYS A 116 -32.12 4.57 19.94
N GLY A 117 -31.97 3.25 19.82
CA GLY A 117 -32.88 2.26 20.44
C GLY A 117 -34.22 1.98 19.75
N ARG A 118 -34.55 2.58 18.59
CA ARG A 118 -35.83 2.30 17.89
C ARG A 118 -35.82 0.96 17.12
N LYS A 119 -34.64 0.55 16.63
CA LYS A 119 -34.37 -0.71 15.94
C LYS A 119 -32.90 -1.06 16.18
N GLU A 120 -32.59 -2.33 16.35
CA GLU A 120 -31.20 -2.76 16.55
C GLU A 120 -30.35 -2.54 15.30
N CYS A 121 -29.13 -2.04 15.50
CA CYS A 121 -28.15 -1.96 14.42
C CYS A 121 -27.71 -3.37 13.99
N LYS A 122 -27.57 -3.56 12.67
CA LYS A 122 -27.01 -4.81 12.10
C LYS A 122 -25.55 -5.04 12.47
N TYR A 123 -24.83 -3.97 12.82
CA TYR A 123 -23.42 -4.02 13.20
C TYR A 123 -23.25 -3.70 14.69
N SER A 124 -22.14 -4.14 15.29
CA SER A 124 -21.88 -3.93 16.72
C SER A 124 -21.60 -2.46 17.02
N HIS A 125 -22.16 -1.96 18.13
CA HIS A 125 -21.81 -0.68 18.74
C HIS A 125 -21.05 -0.88 20.07
N ASN A 126 -20.63 -2.11 20.36
CA ASN A 126 -19.94 -2.43 21.60
C ASN A 126 -18.43 -2.55 21.34
N LEU A 127 -17.68 -1.54 21.80
CA LEU A 127 -16.21 -1.54 21.78
C LEU A 127 -15.62 -2.59 22.73
N ARG A 128 -16.34 -2.94 23.79
CA ARG A 128 -15.94 -3.95 24.78
C ARG A 128 -16.65 -5.28 24.56
N SER A 129 -16.98 -5.61 23.31
CA SER A 129 -17.46 -6.96 22.98
C SER A 129 -16.33 -7.98 23.18
N ASP A 130 -16.72 -9.25 23.34
CA ASP A 130 -15.76 -10.36 23.51
C ASP A 130 -14.72 -10.42 22.37
N HIS A 131 -15.11 -9.99 21.17
CA HIS A 131 -14.21 -9.90 20.01
C HIS A 131 -13.33 -8.64 20.04
N ASN A 132 -13.91 -7.46 20.27
CA ASN A 132 -13.19 -6.19 20.12
C ASN A 132 -12.25 -5.92 21.31
N TYR A 133 -12.62 -6.32 22.52
CA TYR A 133 -11.87 -6.01 23.72
C TYR A 133 -10.46 -6.61 23.72
N PRO A 134 -10.23 -7.90 23.38
CA PRO A 134 -8.89 -8.46 23.25
C PRO A 134 -8.03 -7.72 22.22
N ILE A 135 -8.58 -7.41 21.04
CA ILE A 135 -7.89 -6.68 19.97
C ILE A 135 -7.45 -5.28 20.43
N LEU A 136 -8.36 -4.55 21.09
CA LEU A 136 -8.06 -3.23 21.67
C LEU A 136 -7.03 -3.33 22.79
N ARG A 137 -7.05 -4.40 23.59
CA ARG A 137 -6.09 -4.63 24.68
C ARG A 137 -4.69 -4.97 24.16
N GLU A 138 -4.57 -5.77 23.10
CA GLU A 138 -3.29 -6.07 22.44
C GLU A 138 -2.62 -4.81 21.90
N CYS A 139 -3.40 -3.90 21.31
CA CYS A 139 -2.92 -2.59 20.88
C CYS A 139 -2.85 -1.58 22.03
N THR A 140 -3.25 -1.96 23.25
CA THR A 140 -3.30 -1.14 24.47
C THR A 140 -4.12 0.15 24.32
N LEU A 141 -5.22 0.09 23.55
CA LEU A 141 -6.16 1.19 23.27
C LEU A 141 -7.49 1.06 24.03
N HIS A 142 -7.70 -0.05 24.75
CA HIS A 142 -8.92 -0.35 25.52
C HIS A 142 -9.33 0.69 26.59
N GLU A 143 -8.41 1.54 27.03
CA GLU A 143 -8.64 2.61 28.02
C GLU A 143 -8.92 3.97 27.38
N LEU A 144 -8.85 4.11 26.05
CA LEU A 144 -9.25 5.36 25.39
C LEU A 144 -10.78 5.51 25.43
N ASN A 145 -11.24 6.75 25.50
CA ASN A 145 -12.67 7.05 25.32
C ASN A 145 -13.07 6.85 23.84
N GLU A 146 -14.38 6.77 23.59
CA GLU A 146 -14.91 6.45 22.28
C GLU A 146 -14.57 7.51 21.22
N GLU A 147 -14.65 8.79 21.58
CA GLU A 147 -14.37 9.91 20.67
C GLU A 147 -12.92 9.91 20.18
N ASP A 148 -11.97 9.76 21.12
CA ASP A 148 -10.54 9.68 20.83
C ASP A 148 -10.23 8.45 19.96
N LEU A 149 -10.84 7.30 20.28
CA LEU A 149 -10.64 6.07 19.52
C LEU A 149 -11.21 6.18 18.10
N PHE A 150 -12.38 6.79 17.92
CA PHE A 150 -12.99 6.98 16.60
C PHE A 150 -12.18 7.92 15.73
N LEU A 151 -11.68 9.03 16.29
CA LEU A 151 -10.77 9.91 15.56
C LEU A 151 -9.47 9.19 15.17
N LEU A 152 -8.90 8.41 16.09
CA LEU A 152 -7.72 7.60 15.84
C LEU A 152 -7.95 6.61 14.69
N LEU A 153 -9.11 5.95 14.65
CA LEU A 153 -9.50 5.05 13.56
C LEU A 153 -9.68 5.81 12.25
N LEU A 154 -10.37 6.96 12.26
CA LEU A 154 -10.63 7.78 11.07
C LEU A 154 -9.35 8.21 10.35
N GLN A 155 -8.31 8.62 11.09
CA GLN A 155 -7.04 9.04 10.47
C GLN A 155 -6.12 7.88 10.06
N ASN A 156 -6.39 6.65 10.52
CA ASN A 156 -5.57 5.47 10.23
C ASN A 156 -6.23 4.51 9.22
N ASP A 157 -7.56 4.49 9.08
CA ASP A 157 -8.30 3.63 8.15
C ASP A 157 -8.90 4.44 6.99
N PRO A 158 -8.29 4.43 5.79
CA PRO A 158 -8.79 5.18 4.64
C PRO A 158 -10.20 4.79 4.18
N SER A 159 -10.68 3.58 4.52
CA SER A 159 -12.04 3.13 4.15
C SER A 159 -13.15 3.85 4.94
N LEU A 160 -12.77 4.51 6.03
CA LEU A 160 -13.63 5.36 6.84
C LEU A 160 -13.72 6.79 6.33
N LEU A 161 -12.86 7.22 5.41
CA LEU A 161 -12.88 8.60 4.91
C LEU A 161 -13.66 8.71 3.59
N PRO A 162 -14.45 9.77 3.39
CA PRO A 162 -14.99 10.10 2.08
C PRO A 162 -13.89 10.26 1.02
N GLU A 163 -14.19 9.99 -0.25
CA GLU A 163 -13.21 10.24 -1.31
C GLU A 163 -13.13 11.74 -1.66
N VAL A 164 -11.91 12.26 -1.83
CA VAL A 164 -11.68 13.59 -2.40
C VAL A 164 -11.89 13.56 -3.91
N CYS A 165 -12.61 14.54 -4.45
CA CYS A 165 -12.89 14.64 -5.87
C CYS A 165 -11.63 15.04 -6.66
N VAL A 166 -11.12 14.11 -7.46
CA VAL A 166 -9.96 14.39 -8.34
C VAL A 166 -10.30 15.42 -9.43
N HIS A 167 -11.53 15.43 -9.94
CA HIS A 167 -11.94 16.34 -11.01
C HIS A 167 -12.10 17.78 -10.50
N TYR A 168 -12.51 17.96 -9.24
CA TYR A 168 -12.53 19.26 -8.58
C TYR A 168 -11.14 19.90 -8.53
N ASN A 169 -10.12 19.07 -8.31
CA ASN A 169 -8.72 19.50 -8.23
C ASN A 169 -8.05 19.71 -9.58
N LYS A 170 -8.74 19.44 -10.70
CA LYS A 170 -8.27 19.77 -12.06
C LYS A 170 -9.01 20.97 -12.63
N GLY A 171 -8.39 21.68 -13.56
CA GLY A 171 -9.04 22.75 -14.31
C GLY A 171 -9.32 24.03 -13.51
N THR A 172 -9.68 25.07 -14.24
CA THR A 172 -9.99 26.41 -13.73
C THR A 172 -11.46 26.53 -13.34
N GLY A 173 -11.78 27.44 -12.41
CA GLY A 173 -13.15 27.70 -11.96
C GLY A 173 -13.55 27.05 -10.62
N LEU A 174 -14.75 27.43 -10.14
CA LEU A 174 -15.26 27.12 -8.79
C LEU A 174 -15.33 25.62 -8.49
N PHE A 175 -15.68 24.81 -9.49
CA PHE A 175 -15.77 23.34 -9.37
C PHE A 175 -14.66 22.59 -10.11
N GLY A 176 -13.67 23.31 -10.64
CA GLY A 176 -12.66 22.73 -11.54
C GLY A 176 -13.30 22.03 -12.74
N ALA A 177 -12.81 20.84 -13.07
CA ALA A 177 -13.30 19.98 -14.14
C ALA A 177 -14.42 19.02 -13.69
N CYS A 178 -14.97 19.18 -12.49
CA CYS A 178 -16.05 18.33 -11.99
C CYS A 178 -17.38 18.70 -12.66
N THR A 179 -17.90 17.81 -13.51
CA THR A 179 -19.19 18.01 -14.19
C THR A 179 -20.38 17.91 -13.24
N PHE A 180 -20.24 17.20 -12.12
CA PHE A 180 -21.29 17.06 -11.10
C PHE A 180 -21.44 18.30 -10.21
N ARG A 181 -20.45 19.20 -10.17
CA ARG A 181 -20.53 20.49 -9.44
C ARG A 181 -21.07 20.30 -8.01
N SER A 182 -22.18 20.96 -7.69
CA SER A 182 -22.89 20.92 -6.42
C SER A 182 -23.49 19.55 -6.07
N THR A 183 -23.79 18.71 -7.04
CA THR A 183 -24.35 17.35 -6.82
C THR A 183 -23.26 16.28 -6.73
N CYS A 184 -21.98 16.68 -6.68
CA CYS A 184 -20.88 15.73 -6.56
C CYS A 184 -20.95 14.96 -5.23
N THR A 185 -20.83 13.65 -5.36
CA THR A 185 -20.81 12.69 -4.25
C THR A 185 -19.43 12.55 -3.61
N LYS A 186 -18.43 13.28 -4.11
CA LYS A 186 -17.05 13.28 -3.61
C LYS A 186 -16.72 14.64 -2.99
N LEU A 187 -15.81 14.66 -2.03
CA LEU A 187 -15.47 15.86 -1.27
C LEU A 187 -14.70 16.86 -2.15
N HIS A 188 -15.22 18.07 -2.26
CA HIS A 188 -14.58 19.19 -2.95
C HIS A 188 -13.66 19.96 -2.00
N ILE A 189 -12.46 19.40 -1.79
CA ILE A 189 -11.39 20.02 -1.01
C ILE A 189 -10.09 20.01 -1.81
N CYS A 190 -9.24 21.01 -1.57
CA CYS A 190 -7.92 21.13 -2.18
C CYS A 190 -7.06 19.92 -1.81
N GLN A 191 -6.69 19.13 -2.81
CA GLN A 191 -5.85 17.95 -2.66
C GLN A 191 -4.47 18.31 -2.09
N HIS A 192 -3.88 19.42 -2.55
CA HIS A 192 -2.57 19.88 -2.06
C HIS A 192 -2.62 20.35 -0.60
N PHE A 193 -3.77 20.89 -0.16
CA PHE A 193 -3.94 21.30 1.24
C PHE A 193 -3.97 20.09 2.16
N VAL A 194 -4.74 19.06 1.81
CA VAL A 194 -4.80 17.83 2.60
C VAL A 194 -3.51 17.00 2.52
N GLN A 195 -2.67 17.20 1.49
CA GLN A 195 -1.33 16.62 1.38
C GLN A 195 -0.24 17.45 2.06
N ASP A 196 -0.60 18.59 2.66
CA ASP A 196 0.32 19.52 3.31
C ASP A 196 1.39 20.14 2.39
N ASN A 197 1.07 20.34 1.11
CA ASN A 197 1.97 20.92 0.09
C ASN A 197 1.30 22.04 -0.75
N CYS A 198 0.22 22.64 -0.25
CA CYS A 198 -0.44 23.76 -0.94
C CYS A 198 0.36 25.06 -0.78
N MET A 199 0.96 25.52 -1.88
CA MET A 199 1.78 26.74 -1.91
C MET A 199 0.97 28.05 -1.87
N PHE A 200 -0.35 27.97 -2.07
CA PHE A 200 -1.19 29.17 -2.22
C PHE A 200 -1.83 29.65 -0.92
N GLY A 201 -1.78 28.85 0.15
CA GLY A 201 -2.38 29.18 1.44
C GLY A 201 -3.83 29.67 1.29
N HIS A 202 -4.16 30.81 1.91
CA HIS A 202 -5.49 31.42 1.82
C HIS A 202 -5.87 31.93 0.42
N LYS A 203 -4.90 32.11 -0.49
CA LYS A 203 -5.14 32.55 -1.88
C LYS A 203 -5.41 31.37 -2.82
N CYS A 204 -5.51 30.15 -2.30
CA CYS A 204 -5.79 28.97 -3.10
C CYS A 204 -7.16 29.09 -3.78
N LYS A 205 -7.21 28.79 -5.08
CA LYS A 205 -8.47 28.77 -5.86
C LYS A 205 -9.35 27.57 -5.51
N LYS A 206 -8.83 26.61 -4.74
CA LYS A 206 -9.54 25.41 -4.26
C LYS A 206 -9.77 25.54 -2.75
N SER A 207 -10.92 25.09 -2.27
CA SER A 207 -11.34 25.24 -0.88
C SER A 207 -10.44 24.44 0.05
N HIS A 208 -10.00 25.06 1.15
CA HIS A 208 -9.31 24.38 2.26
C HIS A 208 -10.28 24.00 3.39
N MET A 209 -11.54 24.41 3.27
CA MET A 209 -12.62 24.10 4.20
C MET A 209 -13.71 23.30 3.50
N ILE A 210 -14.49 22.57 4.28
CA ILE A 210 -15.69 21.91 3.77
C ILE A 210 -16.77 22.97 3.62
N ASP A 211 -17.29 23.13 2.41
CA ASP A 211 -18.35 24.08 2.12
C ASP A 211 -19.71 23.61 2.70
N PRO A 212 -20.70 24.51 2.86
CA PRO A 212 -22.00 24.14 3.43
C PRO A 212 -22.72 23.02 2.67
N GLN A 213 -22.45 22.88 1.37
CA GLN A 213 -22.99 21.80 0.56
C GLN A 213 -22.32 20.45 0.85
N GLY A 214 -20.99 20.41 0.88
CA GLY A 214 -20.23 19.25 1.28
C GLY A 214 -20.58 18.81 2.69
N ARG A 215 -20.79 19.76 3.61
CA ARG A 215 -21.26 19.48 4.97
C ARG A 215 -22.60 18.75 4.96
N ARG A 216 -23.63 19.28 4.28
CA ARG A 216 -24.93 18.61 4.17
C ARG A 216 -24.82 17.20 3.58
N MET A 217 -24.05 17.05 2.51
CA MET A 217 -23.82 15.75 1.87
C MET A 217 -23.15 14.74 2.81
N LEU A 218 -22.21 15.18 3.65
CA LEU A 218 -21.54 14.33 4.64
C LEU A 218 -22.46 13.97 5.82
N GLU A 219 -23.27 14.92 6.29
CA GLU A 219 -24.28 14.68 7.33
C GLU A 219 -25.35 13.69 6.85
N GLU A 220 -25.80 13.80 5.59
CA GLU A 220 -26.72 12.83 4.97
C GLU A 220 -26.13 11.41 4.91
N ARG A 221 -24.81 11.32 4.72
CA ARG A 221 -24.01 10.08 4.80
C ARG A 221 -23.70 9.62 6.22
N GLY A 222 -24.22 10.33 7.22
CA GLY A 222 -24.16 9.92 8.62
C GLY A 222 -22.86 10.26 9.31
N LEU A 223 -22.08 11.25 8.85
CA LEU A 223 -21.01 11.86 9.65
C LEU A 223 -21.57 12.91 10.61
N SER A 224 -21.03 13.00 11.83
CA SER A 224 -21.37 14.06 12.78
C SER A 224 -20.74 15.40 12.37
N GLY A 225 -21.38 16.50 12.79
CA GLY A 225 -20.89 17.85 12.49
C GLY A 225 -19.48 18.12 13.02
N ASP A 226 -19.16 17.55 14.19
CA ASP A 226 -17.85 17.70 14.83
C ASP A 226 -16.75 16.98 14.04
N ILE A 227 -17.01 15.75 13.60
CA ILE A 227 -16.08 15.01 12.73
C ILE A 227 -15.89 15.75 11.41
N ILE A 228 -16.97 16.28 10.80
CA ILE A 228 -16.88 17.02 9.54
C ILE A 228 -15.99 18.26 9.68
N HIS A 229 -16.10 18.97 10.81
CA HIS A 229 -15.24 20.12 11.07
C HIS A 229 -13.75 19.74 11.11
N ASP A 230 -13.44 18.57 11.70
CA ASP A 230 -12.06 18.12 11.87
C ASP A 230 -11.49 17.32 10.70
N LEU A 231 -12.34 16.86 9.76
CA LEU A 231 -11.96 16.09 8.58
C LEU A 231 -10.73 16.64 7.83
N PRO A 232 -10.59 17.95 7.57
CA PRO A 232 -9.42 18.46 6.86
C PRO A 232 -8.09 18.14 7.56
N PHE A 233 -8.08 18.15 8.90
CA PHE A 233 -6.92 17.78 9.71
C PHE A 233 -6.71 16.27 9.73
N VAL A 234 -7.79 15.49 9.81
CA VAL A 234 -7.76 14.02 9.70
C VAL A 234 -7.15 13.57 8.38
N TYR A 235 -7.50 14.20 7.25
CA TYR A 235 -6.85 13.91 5.97
C TYR A 235 -5.37 14.26 5.97
N ARG A 236 -4.98 15.44 6.50
CA ARG A 236 -3.56 15.82 6.62
C ARG A 236 -2.76 14.77 7.39
N ASN A 237 -3.30 14.30 8.52
CA ASN A 237 -2.67 13.25 9.31
C ASN A 237 -2.56 11.94 8.55
N MET A 238 -3.63 11.51 7.88
CA MET A 238 -3.63 10.31 7.05
C MET A 238 -2.56 10.38 5.95
N TYR A 239 -2.46 11.51 5.23
CA TYR A 239 -1.44 11.70 4.20
C TYR A 239 -0.03 11.73 4.79
N LYS A 240 0.20 12.38 5.94
CA LYS A 240 1.51 12.36 6.63
C LYS A 240 1.92 10.96 7.09
N LEU A 241 0.98 10.17 7.61
CA LEU A 241 1.20 8.79 8.01
C LEU A 241 1.56 7.90 6.81
N ASN A 242 0.85 8.06 5.69
CA ASN A 242 1.14 7.34 4.44
C ASN A 242 2.43 7.82 3.78
N ALA A 243 2.73 9.11 3.84
CA ALA A 243 3.99 9.68 3.37
C ALA A 243 5.19 9.14 4.17
N ARG A 244 5.02 8.78 5.44
CA ARG A 244 6.06 8.11 6.26
C ARG A 244 6.19 6.61 6.02
N SER A 245 5.11 5.93 5.72
CA SER A 245 5.20 4.59 5.10
C SER A 245 6.00 4.67 3.79
N ASN A 246 5.90 5.81 3.09
CA ASN A 246 6.62 6.12 1.85
C ASN A 246 8.02 6.76 2.04
N SER A 247 8.36 7.35 3.20
CA SER A 247 9.64 8.03 3.46
C SER A 247 10.58 7.25 4.39
N ALA A 248 10.05 6.30 5.18
CA ALA A 248 10.81 5.13 5.60
C ALA A 248 11.19 4.23 4.39
N SER A 249 10.59 4.50 3.22
CA SER A 249 10.86 3.84 1.95
C SER A 249 11.32 4.79 0.82
N ASN A 250 11.70 6.04 1.13
CA ASN A 250 12.48 6.92 0.23
C ASN A 250 12.91 8.21 0.95
N SER A 251 14.21 8.30 1.29
CA SER A 251 14.92 9.58 1.25
C SER A 251 15.21 9.88 -0.22
N ARG A 252 14.80 11.07 -0.67
CA ARG A 252 15.07 11.72 -1.98
C ARG A 252 13.97 11.55 -3.04
N GLU A 253 12.91 12.34 -2.84
CA GLU A 253 12.38 13.39 -3.75
C GLU A 253 13.07 13.49 -5.12
N GLY A 254 12.40 13.77 -6.24
CA GLY A 254 11.07 14.29 -6.58
C GLY A 254 11.10 14.53 -8.11
N ILE A 255 10.11 14.98 -8.87
CA ILE A 255 8.82 15.64 -8.66
C ILE A 255 8.01 15.43 -9.97
N SER A 256 6.67 15.37 -9.86
CA SER A 256 5.67 15.96 -10.78
C SER A 256 4.56 15.00 -11.27
N ASP A 257 3.44 15.11 -10.55
CA ASP A 257 2.06 15.33 -11.00
C ASP A 257 1.36 14.53 -12.12
N SER A 258 0.10 14.20 -11.81
CA SER A 258 -1.08 14.07 -12.71
C SER A 258 -1.59 12.67 -13.12
N ILE A 259 -2.50 12.16 -12.29
CA ILE A 259 -3.77 11.48 -12.62
C ILE A 259 -3.81 10.41 -13.74
N ALA A 260 -3.97 9.15 -13.33
CA ALA A 260 -5.12 8.30 -13.71
C ALA A 260 -5.26 7.08 -12.77
N ARG A 261 -6.48 6.56 -12.73
CA ARG A 261 -6.95 5.34 -12.07
C ARG A 261 -6.18 4.07 -12.56
N PRO A 262 -6.44 2.91 -11.92
CA PRO A 262 -5.40 2.02 -11.41
C PRO A 262 -4.44 1.58 -12.51
N SER A 263 -3.15 1.85 -12.37
CA SER A 263 -2.18 1.38 -13.36
C SER A 263 -0.86 1.15 -12.66
N ALA A 264 -0.38 -0.09 -12.66
CA ALA A 264 0.99 -0.54 -12.94
C ALA A 264 2.23 0.36 -12.61
N GLN A 265 2.17 1.39 -11.75
CA GLN A 265 3.25 2.39 -11.63
C GLN A 265 4.23 2.19 -10.47
N GLU A 266 3.91 1.42 -9.42
CA GLU A 266 4.96 0.93 -8.51
C GLU A 266 5.93 -0.04 -9.23
N ASP A 267 5.48 -0.66 -10.31
CA ASP A 267 6.33 -1.42 -11.24
C ASP A 267 7.17 -0.52 -12.17
N GLU A 268 6.78 0.74 -12.45
CA GLU A 268 7.47 1.58 -13.44
C GLU A 268 8.77 2.24 -12.93
N LYS A 269 8.93 2.47 -11.61
CA LYS A 269 10.25 2.84 -11.02
C LYS A 269 11.19 1.65 -10.82
N GLN A 270 10.67 0.44 -11.01
CA GLN A 270 11.38 -0.83 -10.87
C GLN A 270 11.66 -1.49 -12.23
N GLU A 271 11.22 -0.85 -13.32
CA GLU A 271 11.45 -1.31 -14.68
C GLU A 271 12.82 -0.88 -15.18
N ILE A 272 13.54 -1.80 -15.82
CA ILE A 272 14.84 -1.51 -16.41
C ILE A 272 14.64 -0.73 -17.72
N CYS A 273 15.41 0.35 -17.89
CA CYS A 273 15.31 1.24 -19.03
C CYS A 273 15.77 0.56 -20.33
N LEU A 274 14.82 0.22 -21.21
CA LEU A 274 15.11 -0.34 -22.54
C LEU A 274 16.05 0.53 -23.39
N HIS A 275 15.91 1.86 -23.29
CA HIS A 275 16.77 2.79 -24.03
C HIS A 275 18.20 2.80 -23.49
N TYR A 276 18.39 2.60 -22.19
CA TYR A 276 19.72 2.52 -21.58
C TYR A 276 20.44 1.25 -22.02
N ILE A 277 19.75 0.09 -22.01
CA ILE A 277 20.33 -1.17 -22.50
C ILE A 277 20.78 -1.01 -23.97
N ARG A 278 20.03 -0.26 -24.78
CA ARG A 278 20.36 0.08 -26.18
C ARG A 278 21.38 1.21 -26.35
N ARG A 279 21.94 1.76 -25.27
CA ARG A 279 22.88 2.91 -25.26
C ARG A 279 22.33 4.22 -25.84
N ASN A 280 21.01 4.37 -25.89
CA ASN A 280 20.30 5.50 -26.51
C ASN A 280 19.43 6.28 -25.50
N CYS A 281 19.66 6.14 -24.20
CA CYS A 281 18.92 6.91 -23.20
C CYS A 281 19.47 8.34 -23.09
N THR A 282 18.65 9.34 -23.39
CA THR A 282 19.02 10.77 -23.33
C THR A 282 18.89 11.38 -21.94
N PHE A 283 18.20 10.71 -21.02
CA PHE A 283 17.87 11.25 -19.68
C PHE A 283 18.95 11.00 -18.61
N GLN A 284 19.95 10.16 -18.90
CA GLN A 284 21.08 9.87 -17.99
C GLN A 284 20.61 9.69 -16.53
N ASP A 285 21.15 10.46 -15.58
CA ASP A 285 20.85 10.36 -14.14
C ASP A 285 19.45 10.86 -13.75
N GLN A 286 18.73 11.50 -14.67
CA GLN A 286 17.34 11.93 -14.48
C GLN A 286 16.33 10.89 -14.97
N CYS A 287 16.77 9.74 -15.49
CA CYS A 287 15.87 8.69 -15.94
C CYS A 287 15.13 8.07 -14.74
N TYR A 288 13.79 8.07 -14.79
CA TYR A 288 12.96 7.46 -13.74
C TYR A 288 12.99 5.92 -13.73
N ARG A 289 13.57 5.29 -14.77
CA ARG A 289 13.76 3.83 -14.90
C ARG A 289 15.16 3.42 -14.47
N VAL A 290 15.33 2.16 -14.09
CA VAL A 290 16.65 1.65 -13.64
C VAL A 290 17.59 1.49 -14.83
N HIS A 291 18.77 2.13 -14.74
CA HIS A 291 19.85 1.95 -15.68
C HIS A 291 20.66 0.70 -15.33
N PHE A 292 20.45 -0.36 -16.12
CA PHE A 292 21.15 -1.62 -15.96
C PHE A 292 21.40 -2.28 -17.32
N HIS A 293 22.55 -2.94 -17.48
CA HIS A 293 23.01 -3.49 -18.76
C HIS A 293 22.32 -4.80 -19.21
N LEU A 294 21.48 -5.42 -18.37
CA LEU A 294 20.74 -6.65 -18.67
C LEU A 294 19.23 -6.42 -18.52
N PRO A 295 18.38 -7.21 -19.19
CA PRO A 295 16.91 -7.08 -19.11
C PRO A 295 16.31 -7.55 -17.77
N TYR A 296 17.16 -8.01 -16.85
CA TYR A 296 16.82 -8.40 -15.48
C TYR A 296 17.92 -7.93 -14.52
N LYS A 297 17.55 -7.66 -13.28
CA LYS A 297 18.49 -7.33 -12.20
C LYS A 297 18.02 -7.95 -10.90
N TRP A 298 18.92 -8.60 -10.18
CA TRP A 298 18.63 -9.25 -8.90
C TRP A 298 19.28 -8.47 -7.75
N GLU A 299 18.50 -8.16 -6.72
CA GLU A 299 18.96 -7.36 -5.59
C GLU A 299 18.51 -7.97 -4.27
N VAL A 300 19.34 -7.83 -3.23
CA VAL A 300 19.06 -8.24 -1.86
C VAL A 300 19.02 -7.01 -0.95
N PHE A 301 18.07 -6.98 -0.02
CA PHE A 301 17.95 -5.92 0.96
C PHE A 301 18.81 -6.20 2.18
N ASP A 302 19.78 -5.35 2.46
CA ASP A 302 20.72 -5.51 3.58
C ASP A 302 20.23 -4.92 4.92
N GLY A 303 18.99 -4.40 4.94
CA GLY A 303 18.42 -3.67 6.08
C GLY A 303 18.38 -2.16 5.88
N THR A 304 19.22 -1.62 5.00
CA THR A 304 19.31 -0.19 4.71
C THR A 304 19.09 0.13 3.22
N SER A 305 19.55 -0.73 2.32
CA SER A 305 19.51 -0.50 0.87
C SER A 305 19.43 -1.81 0.07
N TRP A 306 19.03 -1.71 -1.19
CA TRP A 306 19.07 -2.82 -2.15
C TRP A 306 20.47 -2.93 -2.76
N ARG A 307 21.13 -4.06 -2.55
CA ARG A 307 22.44 -4.38 -3.12
C ARG A 307 22.32 -5.42 -4.22
N GLU A 308 23.12 -5.27 -5.26
CA GLU A 308 23.17 -6.22 -6.36
C GLU A 308 23.66 -7.61 -5.92
N LEU A 309 23.00 -8.65 -6.42
CA LEU A 309 23.41 -10.02 -6.23
C LEU A 309 24.48 -10.41 -7.25
N ARG A 310 25.59 -11.00 -6.78
CA ARG A 310 26.59 -11.64 -7.63
C ARG A 310 25.98 -12.85 -8.36
N HIS A 311 26.56 -13.25 -9.48
CA HIS A 311 26.12 -14.40 -10.29
C HIS A 311 24.65 -14.30 -10.79
N MET A 312 24.18 -13.09 -11.10
CA MET A 312 22.78 -12.86 -11.44
C MET A 312 22.28 -13.59 -12.69
N GLU A 313 23.15 -13.88 -13.66
CA GLU A 313 22.77 -14.66 -14.84
C GLU A 313 22.41 -16.10 -14.42
N GLU A 314 23.16 -16.70 -13.50
CA GLU A 314 22.89 -18.03 -12.97
C GLU A 314 21.58 -18.06 -12.16
N ILE A 315 21.34 -17.02 -11.36
CA ILE A 315 20.09 -16.84 -10.61
C ILE A 315 18.91 -16.69 -11.58
N GLU A 316 19.05 -15.85 -12.60
CA GLU A 316 18.01 -15.65 -13.62
C GLU A 316 17.73 -16.95 -14.38
N ARG A 317 18.76 -17.66 -14.83
CA ARG A 317 18.64 -18.94 -15.51
C ARG A 317 17.86 -19.95 -14.66
N ALA A 318 18.19 -20.03 -13.36
CA ALA A 318 17.49 -20.88 -12.43
C ALA A 318 16.03 -20.43 -12.23
N TYR A 319 15.77 -19.12 -12.13
CA TYR A 319 14.42 -18.57 -11.95
C TYR A 319 13.53 -18.82 -13.16
N CYS A 320 14.05 -18.63 -14.37
CA CYS A 320 13.32 -18.87 -15.63
C CYS A 320 12.78 -20.30 -15.76
N ASP A 321 13.43 -21.28 -15.14
CA ASP A 321 12.94 -22.66 -15.11
C ASP A 321 11.80 -22.82 -14.08
N PRO A 322 10.58 -23.14 -14.51
CA PRO A 322 9.45 -23.29 -13.60
C PRO A 322 9.59 -24.50 -12.68
N ARG A 323 10.56 -25.41 -12.85
CA ARG A 323 10.83 -26.52 -11.91
C ARG A 323 11.51 -26.02 -10.65
N ASN A 324 12.40 -25.05 -10.78
CA ASN A 324 13.22 -24.57 -9.68
C ASN A 324 12.40 -23.72 -8.70
N THR A 325 12.57 -24.01 -7.41
CA THR A 325 12.07 -23.18 -6.30
C THR A 325 13.15 -22.31 -5.69
N GLN A 326 14.42 -22.63 -5.94
CA GLN A 326 15.56 -21.90 -5.41
C GLN A 326 16.67 -21.80 -6.46
N SER A 327 17.57 -20.82 -6.31
CA SER A 327 18.79 -20.73 -7.12
C SER A 327 19.84 -21.75 -6.70
N ASN A 328 20.84 -21.98 -7.54
CA ASN A 328 21.99 -22.80 -7.19
C ASN A 328 22.99 -22.02 -6.30
N GLY A 329 23.87 -22.73 -5.60
CA GLY A 329 24.97 -22.15 -4.82
C GLY A 329 24.81 -22.26 -3.30
N SER A 330 25.82 -21.80 -2.55
CA SER A 330 25.89 -21.91 -1.08
C SER A 330 24.92 -21.00 -0.33
N ARG A 331 24.45 -19.91 -0.95
CA ARG A 331 23.45 -18.99 -0.41
C ARG A 331 22.32 -18.81 -1.43
N PRO A 332 21.43 -19.81 -1.57
CA PRO A 332 20.43 -19.83 -2.63
C PRO A 332 19.33 -18.79 -2.37
N VAL A 333 18.83 -18.18 -3.44
CA VAL A 333 17.62 -17.34 -3.42
C VAL A 333 16.41 -18.26 -3.49
N ASP A 334 15.50 -18.15 -2.52
CA ASP A 334 14.19 -18.78 -2.58
C ASP A 334 13.23 -17.96 -3.44
N PHE A 335 12.81 -18.55 -4.55
CA PHE A 335 11.95 -17.90 -5.56
C PHE A 335 10.47 -17.87 -5.16
N LEU A 336 10.06 -18.60 -4.13
CA LEU A 336 8.67 -18.60 -3.65
C LEU A 336 8.47 -17.50 -2.60
N THR A 337 9.39 -17.41 -1.65
CA THR A 337 9.34 -16.38 -0.59
C THR A 337 10.02 -15.08 -0.99
N MET A 338 10.79 -15.08 -2.08
CA MET A 338 11.63 -13.96 -2.51
C MET A 338 12.59 -13.54 -1.39
N THR A 339 13.28 -14.53 -0.80
CA THR A 339 14.26 -14.33 0.28
C THR A 339 15.55 -15.07 0.00
N ARG A 340 16.65 -14.63 0.60
CA ARG A 340 17.92 -15.36 0.64
C ARG A 340 18.37 -15.38 2.10
N GLU A 341 18.39 -16.57 2.69
CA GLU A 341 18.44 -16.75 4.15
C GLU A 341 17.28 -15.99 4.81
N SER A 342 17.55 -14.93 5.56
CA SER A 342 16.57 -14.03 6.19
C SER A 342 16.40 -12.70 5.46
N TYR A 343 17.19 -12.43 4.41
CA TYR A 343 17.16 -11.17 3.68
C TYR A 343 16.14 -11.19 2.54
N ARG A 344 15.42 -10.09 2.34
CA ARG A 344 14.48 -9.94 1.22
C ARG A 344 15.24 -9.81 -0.10
N VAL A 345 14.74 -10.43 -1.16
CA VAL A 345 15.30 -10.37 -2.51
C VAL A 345 14.23 -9.81 -3.46
N ARG A 346 14.65 -9.07 -4.49
CA ARG A 346 13.77 -8.65 -5.59
C ARG A 346 14.43 -8.86 -6.95
N ARG A 347 13.58 -9.04 -7.96
CA ARG A 347 13.96 -9.09 -9.37
C ARG A 347 13.32 -7.92 -10.10
N LEU A 348 14.14 -7.09 -10.73
CA LEU A 348 13.72 -6.03 -11.64
C LEU A 348 13.71 -6.58 -13.08
N SER A 349 12.88 -6.01 -13.94
CA SER A 349 12.77 -6.45 -15.33
C SER A 349 12.50 -5.31 -16.29
N THR A 350 12.83 -5.48 -17.57
CA THR A 350 12.34 -4.62 -18.65
C THR A 350 10.83 -4.73 -18.84
N ALA A 351 10.23 -3.80 -19.58
CA ALA A 351 8.80 -3.82 -19.92
C ALA A 351 8.35 -5.17 -20.47
N SER A 352 7.13 -5.59 -20.09
CA SER A 352 6.52 -6.81 -20.62
C SER A 352 6.40 -6.71 -22.15
N SER A 353 6.77 -7.78 -22.86
CA SER A 353 6.73 -7.85 -24.33
C SER A 353 5.35 -7.56 -24.93
N ILE A 354 4.27 -7.72 -24.14
CA ILE A 354 2.90 -7.46 -24.61
C ILE A 354 2.49 -5.98 -24.50
N THR A 355 3.20 -5.16 -23.73
CA THR A 355 2.87 -3.72 -23.56
C THR A 355 3.63 -2.83 -24.54
N LYS A 356 4.59 -3.39 -25.29
CA LYS A 356 5.41 -2.66 -26.25
C LYS A 356 5.26 -3.22 -27.68
N PRO A 357 5.41 -2.38 -28.71
CA PRO A 357 5.43 -2.85 -30.10
C PRO A 357 6.58 -3.84 -30.39
N PRO A 358 6.46 -4.69 -31.43
CA PRO A 358 7.43 -5.74 -31.73
C PRO A 358 8.87 -5.28 -32.01
N HIS A 359 9.06 -4.03 -32.43
CA HIS A 359 10.40 -3.46 -32.68
C HIS A 359 11.17 -3.12 -31.40
N TYR A 360 10.57 -3.22 -30.22
CA TYR A 360 11.27 -3.15 -28.95
C TYR A 360 11.93 -4.50 -28.62
N ILE A 361 13.23 -4.61 -28.89
CA ILE A 361 14.05 -5.76 -28.46
C ILE A 361 14.27 -5.72 -26.95
N LEU A 362 14.60 -6.87 -26.37
CA LEU A 362 14.96 -7.03 -24.95
C LEU A 362 13.82 -6.67 -23.99
N THR A 363 12.56 -6.73 -24.44
CA THR A 363 11.39 -6.75 -23.56
C THR A 363 11.29 -8.09 -22.83
N THR A 364 10.66 -8.10 -21.66
CA THR A 364 10.49 -9.32 -20.85
C THR A 364 9.34 -10.14 -21.41
N GLU A 365 9.63 -11.33 -21.94
CA GLU A 365 8.61 -12.30 -22.34
C GLU A 365 8.20 -13.14 -21.13
N TRP A 366 7.01 -12.88 -20.58
CA TRP A 366 6.45 -13.64 -19.47
C TRP A 366 5.69 -14.86 -19.97
N VAL A 367 6.03 -16.02 -19.42
CA VAL A 367 5.48 -17.32 -19.79
C VAL A 367 4.77 -17.93 -18.60
N TRP A 368 3.58 -18.47 -18.84
CA TRP A 368 2.74 -19.08 -17.82
C TRP A 368 2.77 -20.59 -17.95
N TYR A 369 2.95 -21.28 -16.81
CA TYR A 369 3.04 -22.74 -16.74
C TYR A 369 2.06 -23.29 -15.72
N TYR A 370 1.53 -24.48 -15.98
CA TYR A 370 0.80 -25.28 -14.98
C TYR A 370 1.52 -26.61 -14.74
N LYS A 371 1.40 -27.13 -13.52
CA LYS A 371 1.96 -28.44 -13.16
C LYS A 371 1.11 -29.57 -13.79
N GLY A 372 1.72 -30.32 -14.68
CA GLY A 372 1.20 -31.51 -15.35
C GLY A 372 1.13 -32.72 -14.41
N ASP A 373 0.76 -33.87 -14.98
CA ASP A 373 0.53 -35.12 -14.24
C ASP A 373 1.86 -35.78 -13.81
N HIS A 374 2.92 -35.64 -14.61
CA HIS A 374 4.24 -36.23 -14.35
C HIS A 374 5.21 -35.24 -13.70
N GLU A 375 4.67 -34.30 -12.91
CA GLU A 375 5.42 -33.16 -12.33
C GLU A 375 6.13 -32.23 -13.34
N ASN A 376 5.87 -32.42 -14.63
CA ASN A 376 6.31 -31.53 -15.69
C ASN A 376 5.57 -30.18 -15.63
N TRP A 377 6.25 -29.10 -15.98
CA TRP A 377 5.64 -27.80 -16.13
C TRP A 377 5.32 -27.56 -17.61
N ILE A 378 4.04 -27.39 -17.92
CA ILE A 378 3.56 -27.25 -19.29
C ILE A 378 3.17 -25.80 -19.52
N GLU A 379 3.69 -25.21 -20.59
CA GLU A 379 3.38 -23.84 -21.02
C GLU A 379 1.94 -23.72 -21.52
N TYR A 380 1.21 -22.68 -21.10
CA TYR A 380 -0.12 -22.39 -21.63
C TYR A 380 -0.04 -22.02 -23.12
N GLY A 381 -0.86 -22.68 -23.93
CA GLY A 381 -0.85 -22.57 -25.40
C GLY A 381 0.06 -23.57 -26.11
N LYS A 382 0.80 -24.42 -25.37
CA LYS A 382 1.57 -25.54 -25.93
C LYS A 382 0.88 -26.88 -25.68
N PRO A 383 1.10 -27.90 -26.52
CA PRO A 383 0.57 -29.24 -26.29
C PRO A 383 1.18 -29.88 -25.04
N ASP A 384 0.35 -30.57 -24.26
CA ASP A 384 0.83 -31.45 -23.17
C ASP A 384 1.33 -32.81 -23.69
N ASP A 385 1.77 -33.69 -22.77
CA ASP A 385 2.19 -35.06 -23.09
C ASP A 385 1.13 -35.88 -23.86
N LYS A 386 -0.15 -35.46 -23.81
CA LYS A 386 -1.29 -36.08 -24.51
C LYS A 386 -1.73 -35.26 -25.72
N GLN A 387 -0.89 -34.37 -26.24
CA GLN A 387 -1.15 -33.48 -27.38
C GLN A 387 -2.37 -32.55 -27.21
N ARG A 388 -2.79 -32.28 -25.96
CA ARG A 388 -3.90 -31.37 -25.67
C ARG A 388 -3.37 -29.97 -25.39
N VAL A 389 -3.95 -29.00 -26.08
CA VAL A 389 -3.61 -27.59 -25.95
C VAL A 389 -4.65 -26.88 -25.08
N ALA A 390 -4.21 -25.96 -24.24
CA ALA A 390 -5.11 -25.07 -23.52
C ALA A 390 -5.71 -24.03 -24.48
N SER A 391 -6.98 -23.68 -24.29
CA SER A 391 -7.69 -22.68 -25.11
C SER A 391 -7.12 -21.26 -25.01
N ILE A 392 -6.23 -21.03 -24.05
CA ILE A 392 -5.60 -19.75 -23.79
C ILE A 392 -4.08 -19.90 -23.82
N THR A 393 -3.42 -18.92 -24.41
CA THR A 393 -1.97 -18.83 -24.53
C THR A 393 -1.36 -18.09 -23.35
N SER A 394 -0.05 -18.26 -23.12
CA SER A 394 0.69 -17.47 -22.13
C SER A 394 0.58 -15.96 -22.38
N LYS A 395 0.49 -15.53 -23.65
CA LYS A 395 0.36 -14.12 -24.03
C LYS A 395 -0.97 -13.52 -23.58
N GLU A 396 -2.07 -14.24 -23.77
CA GLU A 396 -3.41 -13.81 -23.36
C GLU A 396 -3.57 -13.81 -21.83
N LEU A 397 -2.98 -14.81 -21.15
CA LEU A 397 -2.92 -14.84 -19.69
C LEU A 397 -2.13 -13.66 -19.13
N GLU A 398 -0.98 -13.35 -19.71
CA GLU A 398 -0.19 -12.18 -19.30
C GLU A 398 -0.96 -10.88 -19.50
N LEU A 399 -1.68 -10.72 -20.62
CA LEU A 399 -2.51 -9.53 -20.86
C LEU A 399 -3.61 -9.37 -19.81
N THR A 400 -4.26 -10.47 -19.45
CA THR A 400 -5.32 -10.43 -18.44
C THR A 400 -4.74 -10.18 -17.05
N TYR A 401 -3.60 -10.79 -16.73
CA TYR A 401 -2.90 -10.57 -15.46
C TYR A 401 -2.46 -9.11 -15.26
N LEU A 402 -1.96 -8.45 -16.31
CA LEU A 402 -1.62 -7.03 -16.24
C LEU A 402 -2.85 -6.12 -16.10
N THR A 403 -4.02 -6.57 -16.54
CA THR A 403 -5.28 -5.81 -16.43
C THR A 403 -5.92 -5.98 -15.05
N ASP A 404 -5.94 -7.21 -14.55
CA ASP A 404 -6.46 -7.58 -13.22
C ASP A 404 -5.69 -8.78 -12.67
N SER A 405 -4.77 -8.51 -11.75
CA SER A 405 -3.94 -9.53 -11.09
C SER A 405 -4.69 -10.38 -10.06
N SER A 406 -5.96 -10.05 -9.79
CA SER A 406 -6.85 -10.80 -8.89
C SER A 406 -7.93 -11.60 -9.62
N ALA A 407 -8.00 -11.48 -10.95
CA ALA A 407 -9.01 -12.15 -11.77
C ALA A 407 -8.93 -13.68 -11.70
N GLU A 408 -10.08 -14.32 -11.90
CA GLU A 408 -10.20 -15.75 -12.15
C GLU A 408 -10.61 -16.00 -13.60
N ILE A 409 -9.84 -16.83 -14.31
CA ILE A 409 -10.05 -17.09 -15.74
C ILE A 409 -10.49 -18.52 -15.96
N THR A 410 -11.50 -18.72 -16.81
CA THR A 410 -11.88 -20.06 -17.26
C THR A 410 -10.99 -20.52 -18.41
N VAL A 411 -10.28 -21.63 -18.22
CA VAL A 411 -9.43 -22.27 -19.23
C VAL A 411 -10.04 -23.59 -19.65
N VAL A 412 -10.20 -23.80 -20.96
CA VAL A 412 -10.67 -25.07 -21.51
C VAL A 412 -9.47 -25.85 -22.04
N LYS A 413 -9.37 -27.13 -21.71
CA LYS A 413 -8.32 -28.03 -22.23
C LYS A 413 -8.93 -29.37 -22.61
N GLY A 414 -9.06 -29.62 -23.91
CA GLY A 414 -9.92 -30.69 -24.43
C GLY A 414 -11.37 -30.49 -23.98
N HIS A 415 -11.99 -31.52 -23.42
CA HIS A 415 -13.37 -31.45 -22.90
C HIS A 415 -13.49 -30.97 -21.45
N ARG A 416 -12.37 -30.61 -20.79
CA ARG A 416 -12.35 -30.22 -19.37
C ARG A 416 -12.25 -28.71 -19.23
N LYS A 417 -13.07 -28.15 -18.34
CA LYS A 417 -13.03 -26.74 -17.94
C LYS A 417 -12.29 -26.61 -16.61
N TYR A 418 -11.43 -25.60 -16.52
CA TYR A 418 -10.66 -25.27 -15.33
C TYR A 418 -10.84 -23.78 -15.01
N VAL A 419 -10.70 -23.42 -13.75
CA VAL A 419 -10.65 -22.04 -13.27
C VAL A 419 -9.23 -21.77 -12.79
N LEU A 420 -8.58 -20.78 -13.38
CA LEU A 420 -7.26 -20.30 -13.02
C LEU A 420 -7.40 -19.07 -12.12
N SER A 421 -6.84 -19.14 -10.91
CA SER A 421 -6.77 -18.00 -10.00
C SER A 421 -5.35 -17.44 -9.99
N PHE A 422 -5.19 -16.17 -10.37
CA PHE A 422 -3.91 -15.47 -10.33
C PHE A 422 -3.43 -15.20 -8.90
N ARG A 423 -4.36 -14.85 -8.01
CA ARG A 423 -4.05 -14.60 -6.59
C ARG A 423 -3.48 -15.83 -5.91
N ASP A 424 -4.11 -16.98 -6.14
CA ASP A 424 -3.70 -18.22 -5.46
C ASP A 424 -2.54 -18.91 -6.20
N MET A 425 -2.29 -18.59 -7.47
CA MET A 425 -1.36 -19.30 -8.35
C MET A 425 -1.72 -20.78 -8.49
N TYR A 426 -3.02 -21.05 -8.68
CA TYR A 426 -3.54 -22.41 -8.90
C TYR A 426 -4.60 -22.45 -10.00
N GLN A 427 -4.60 -23.56 -10.72
CA GLN A 427 -5.67 -23.98 -11.62
C GLN A 427 -6.52 -25.05 -10.92
N ARG A 428 -7.84 -24.91 -10.92
CA ARG A 428 -8.79 -25.83 -10.28
C ARG A 428 -9.77 -26.39 -11.30
N ASN A 429 -10.16 -27.65 -11.16
CA ASN A 429 -11.26 -28.22 -11.92
C ASN A 429 -12.50 -28.25 -11.02
N PRO A 430 -13.53 -27.43 -11.28
CA PRO A 430 -14.73 -27.38 -10.44
C PRO A 430 -15.49 -28.73 -10.38
N LYS A 431 -15.40 -29.55 -11.44
CA LYS A 431 -16.13 -30.82 -11.53
C LYS A 431 -15.46 -31.97 -10.78
N HIS A 432 -14.14 -31.97 -10.71
CA HIS A 432 -13.35 -33.08 -10.14
C HIS A 432 -12.56 -32.69 -8.89
N ASN A 433 -12.70 -31.44 -8.42
CA ASN A 433 -11.98 -30.85 -7.29
C ASN A 433 -10.44 -31.01 -7.35
N THR A 434 -9.87 -31.18 -8.55
CA THR A 434 -8.42 -31.31 -8.73
C THR A 434 -7.78 -29.92 -8.79
N LYS A 435 -6.67 -29.73 -8.06
CA LYS A 435 -5.94 -28.47 -7.99
C LYS A 435 -4.50 -28.65 -8.50
N ARG A 436 -4.05 -27.80 -9.42
CA ARG A 436 -2.70 -27.80 -10.03
C ARG A 436 -2.02 -26.46 -9.76
N ARG A 437 -0.73 -26.50 -9.40
CA ARG A 437 0.07 -25.28 -9.21
C ARG A 437 0.31 -24.58 -10.55
N VAL A 438 0.37 -23.26 -10.51
CA VAL A 438 0.66 -22.40 -11.66
C VAL A 438 1.87 -21.53 -11.33
N ARG A 439 2.74 -21.29 -12.32
CA ARG A 439 3.92 -20.44 -12.19
C ARG A 439 4.01 -19.50 -13.38
N ARG A 440 4.36 -18.25 -13.09
CA ARG A 440 4.70 -17.22 -14.07
C ARG A 440 6.21 -17.03 -14.05
N ARG A 441 6.90 -17.28 -15.17
CA ARG A 441 8.37 -17.16 -15.30
C ARG A 441 8.76 -16.43 -16.60
N PRO A 442 9.82 -15.61 -16.60
CA PRO A 442 10.31 -14.97 -17.81
C PRO A 442 11.07 -15.95 -18.69
N ARG A 443 11.09 -15.72 -20.01
CA ARG A 443 11.99 -16.44 -20.93
C ARG A 443 13.43 -15.96 -20.70
N PHE A 444 14.36 -16.90 -20.54
CA PHE A 444 15.76 -16.59 -20.24
C PHE A 444 16.45 -15.87 -21.41
N VAL A 445 17.28 -14.88 -21.09
CA VAL A 445 18.13 -14.16 -22.03
C VAL A 445 19.54 -14.10 -21.43
N SER A 446 20.53 -14.70 -22.09
CA SER A 446 21.91 -14.66 -21.60
C SER A 446 22.57 -13.30 -21.83
N VAL A 447 23.68 -13.04 -21.15
CA VAL A 447 24.53 -11.85 -21.40
C VAL A 447 24.95 -11.81 -22.88
N GLN A 448 25.25 -12.97 -23.48
CA GLN A 448 25.62 -13.10 -24.88
C GLN A 448 24.44 -12.76 -25.82
N ASP A 449 23.22 -13.20 -25.49
CA ASP A 449 22.02 -12.88 -26.30
C ASP A 449 21.72 -11.38 -26.29
N VAL A 450 21.96 -10.70 -25.15
CA VAL A 450 21.83 -9.24 -25.04
C VAL A 450 22.82 -8.56 -25.98
N ALA A 451 24.09 -8.95 -25.94
CA ALA A 451 25.12 -8.40 -26.82
C ALA A 451 24.77 -8.61 -28.30
N ASN A 452 24.37 -9.82 -28.68
CA ASN A 452 24.00 -10.17 -30.05
C ASN A 452 22.78 -9.40 -30.57
N LYS A 453 21.81 -9.07 -29.69
CA LYS A 453 20.61 -8.29 -30.05
C LYS A 453 20.90 -6.80 -30.17
N ILE A 454 21.89 -6.26 -29.45
CA ILE A 454 22.29 -4.84 -29.53
C ILE A 454 23.21 -4.60 -30.73
N SER A 455 24.02 -5.59 -31.13
CA SER A 455 24.93 -5.49 -32.28
C SER A 455 24.25 -5.66 -33.64
N ARG A 456 22.98 -6.06 -33.66
CA ARG A 456 22.12 -6.18 -34.85
C ARG A 456 21.20 -4.99 -34.92
#